data_AF-A0A376VTM4-F1
#
_entry.id   AF-A0A376VTM4-F1
#
_cell.length_a   1.000
_cell.length_b   1.000
_cell.length_c   1.000
_cell.angle_alpha   90.00
_cell.angle_beta   90.00
_cell.angle_gamma   90.00
#
_symmetry.space_group_name_H-M   'P 1'
#
loop_
_entity.id
_entity.type
_entity.pdbx_description
1 polymer ?
#
loop_
_entity_poly.entity_id
_entity_poly.type
_entity_poly.pdbx_seq_one_letter_code
_entity_poly.pdbx_strand_id
1 'polypeptide(L)'
;MAGNLPPPDLRAWLTPTDNQDDGISDTRRQMLTDAGRTLGFRGGKAQRSWELIQALNARESTLNALYDFRPLISREGWLPPVIDEAQDVAHIQPDQIRTASRVWTILRPERFVSNPPGWRDWLLRGLSTTATPGTEGRVVPEDRAQRRLWENALRQGWQEGRDNADLTLEANQKRLTRELPGNDALCPALASGHDHTPGCD
;
A
#
# COMPACT_ATOMS: atom_id res chain seq x y z
N MET A 1 43.17 -4.67 7.42
CA MET A 1 44.00 -4.58 8.64
C MET A 1 43.64 -3.27 9.33
N ALA A 2 42.73 -3.30 10.31
CA ALA A 2 42.39 -2.12 11.11
C ALA A 2 43.46 -1.99 12.20
N GLY A 3 44.25 -0.92 12.12
CA GLY A 3 45.37 -0.67 13.00
C GLY A 3 44.94 -0.47 14.46
N ASN A 4 45.70 -1.10 15.35
CA ASN A 4 45.61 -0.98 16.80
C ASN A 4 46.04 0.43 17.23
N LEU A 5 45.13 1.40 17.17
CA LEU A 5 45.36 2.75 17.68
C LEU A 5 45.05 2.82 19.17
N PRO A 6 45.90 3.48 19.99
CA PRO A 6 45.60 3.67 21.40
C PRO A 6 44.32 4.50 21.58
N PRO A 7 43.53 4.24 22.64
CA PRO A 7 42.31 4.99 22.90
C PRO A 7 42.62 6.49 23.11
N PRO A 8 41.66 7.39 22.81
CA PRO A 8 41.86 8.83 22.93
C PRO A 8 42.25 9.23 24.36
N ASP A 9 43.15 10.19 24.49
CA ASP A 9 43.55 10.75 25.80
C ASP A 9 42.44 11.61 26.42
N LEU A 10 42.57 11.93 27.71
CA LEU A 10 41.56 12.71 28.44
C LEU A 10 41.25 14.05 27.77
N ARG A 11 42.21 14.66 27.06
CA ARG A 11 41.99 15.93 26.36
C ARG A 11 40.96 15.78 25.24
N ALA A 12 40.95 14.67 24.52
CA ALA A 12 39.94 14.37 23.52
C ALA A 12 38.50 14.30 24.09
N TRP A 13 38.35 14.02 25.38
CA TRP A 13 37.06 14.02 26.08
C TRP A 13 36.74 15.38 26.72
N LEU A 14 37.76 16.18 27.03
CA LEU A 14 37.62 17.54 27.57
C LEU A 14 37.30 18.58 26.49
N THR A 15 37.68 18.33 25.24
CA THR A 15 37.19 19.05 24.06
C THR A 15 36.28 18.10 23.27
N PRO A 16 34.96 18.12 23.50
CA PRO A 16 34.05 17.36 22.66
C PRO A 16 34.29 17.81 21.22
N THR A 17 34.75 16.89 20.36
CA THR A 17 34.70 17.12 18.92
C THR A 17 33.23 17.26 18.58
N ASP A 18 32.79 18.50 18.39
CA ASP A 18 31.43 18.81 17.98
C ASP A 18 31.26 18.25 16.56
N ASN A 19 30.75 17.02 16.47
CA ASN A 19 30.44 16.42 15.19
C ASN A 19 29.19 17.14 14.66
N GLN A 20 29.44 18.22 13.90
CA GLN A 20 28.53 19.14 13.22
C GLN A 20 28.19 20.43 14.00
N ASP A 21 29.01 21.44 13.69
CA ASP A 21 29.05 22.86 14.06
C ASP A 21 27.78 23.67 13.67
N ASP A 22 26.59 23.09 13.88
CA ASP A 22 25.28 23.69 13.59
C ASP A 22 24.55 24.17 14.85
N GLY A 23 25.03 23.75 16.05
CA GLY A 23 24.37 24.00 17.33
C GLY A 23 23.06 23.22 17.56
N ILE A 24 22.74 22.23 16.72
CA ILE A 24 21.51 21.42 16.82
C ILE A 24 21.81 20.12 17.57
N SER A 25 21.12 19.86 18.69
CA SER A 25 21.24 18.58 19.39
C SER A 25 20.74 17.40 18.53
N ASP A 26 21.35 16.23 18.70
CA ASP A 26 20.97 15.01 17.95
C ASP A 26 19.49 14.66 18.11
N THR A 27 18.94 14.82 19.31
CA THR A 27 17.51 14.60 19.59
C THR A 27 16.64 15.57 18.80
N ARG A 28 16.99 16.86 18.75
CA ARG A 28 16.26 17.87 17.98
C ARG A 28 16.37 17.61 16.49
N ARG A 29 17.55 17.21 16.01
CA ARG A 29 17.81 16.82 14.62
C ARG A 29 16.91 15.65 14.20
N GLN A 30 16.86 14.60 15.00
CA GLN A 30 16.00 13.44 14.74
C GLN A 30 14.52 13.84 14.73
N MET A 31 14.06 14.59 15.73
CA MET A 31 12.66 15.05 15.81
C MET A 31 12.25 15.90 14.61
N LEU A 32 13.08 16.86 14.20
CA LEU A 32 12.81 17.70 13.03
C LEU A 32 12.79 16.88 11.74
N THR A 33 13.70 15.92 11.61
CA THR A 33 13.79 15.05 10.44
C THR A 33 12.55 14.16 10.34
N ASP A 34 12.17 13.47 11.43
CA ASP A 34 11.04 12.55 11.43
C ASP A 34 9.71 13.27 11.23
N ALA A 35 9.52 14.41 11.90
CA ALA A 35 8.32 15.23 11.74
C ALA A 35 8.23 15.82 10.33
N GLY A 36 9.33 16.38 9.80
CA GLY A 36 9.37 16.94 8.44
C GLY A 36 9.10 15.87 7.39
N ARG A 37 9.75 14.71 7.49
CA ARG A 37 9.56 13.58 6.58
C ARG A 37 8.13 13.02 6.64
N THR A 38 7.57 12.86 7.84
CA THR A 38 6.20 12.36 8.00
C THR A 38 5.16 13.33 7.44
N LEU A 39 5.33 14.64 7.69
CA LEU A 39 4.46 15.67 7.13
C LEU A 39 4.56 15.70 5.59
N GLY A 40 5.79 15.68 5.07
CA GLY A 40 6.07 15.60 3.64
C GLY A 40 5.40 14.37 3.01
N PHE A 41 5.56 13.19 3.60
CA PHE A 41 4.97 11.95 3.15
C PHE A 41 3.46 12.02 3.02
N ARG A 42 2.77 12.55 4.05
CA ARG A 42 1.31 12.70 4.00
C ARG A 42 0.87 13.67 2.91
N GLY A 43 1.57 14.80 2.78
CA GLY A 43 1.29 15.81 1.75
C GLY A 43 1.51 15.27 0.33
N GLY A 44 2.66 14.64 0.08
CA GLY A 44 3.02 14.06 -1.21
C GLY A 44 2.08 12.94 -1.62
N LYS A 45 1.73 12.05 -0.67
CA LYS A 45 0.75 10.98 -0.91
C LYS A 45 -0.62 11.54 -1.27
N ALA A 46 -1.09 12.58 -0.57
CA ALA A 46 -2.38 13.19 -0.83
C ALA A 46 -2.44 13.87 -2.21
N GLN A 47 -1.40 14.64 -2.55
CA GLN A 47 -1.29 15.27 -3.87
C GLN A 47 -1.27 14.23 -4.98
N ARG A 48 -0.42 13.21 -4.87
CA ARG A 48 -0.31 12.17 -5.90
C ARG A 48 -1.59 11.36 -6.04
N SER A 49 -2.24 11.02 -4.92
CA SER A 49 -3.53 10.35 -4.92
C SER A 49 -4.58 11.16 -5.71
N TRP A 50 -4.61 12.48 -5.54
CA TRP A 50 -5.49 13.36 -6.31
C TRP A 50 -5.20 13.29 -7.82
N GLU A 51 -3.92 13.41 -8.22
CA GLU A 51 -3.52 13.29 -9.64
C GLU A 51 -3.95 11.95 -10.24
N LEU A 52 -3.74 10.84 -9.52
CA LEU A 52 -4.11 9.50 -9.95
C LEU A 52 -5.64 9.35 -10.09
N ILE A 53 -6.42 9.86 -9.12
CA ILE A 53 -7.88 9.84 -9.19
C ILE A 53 -8.39 10.59 -10.42
N GLN A 54 -7.84 11.78 -10.70
CA GLN A 54 -8.22 12.54 -11.90
C GLN A 54 -7.86 11.78 -13.18
N ALA A 55 -6.66 11.18 -13.23
CA ALA A 55 -6.22 10.39 -14.39
C ALA A 55 -7.11 9.16 -14.64
N LEU A 56 -7.57 8.49 -13.58
CA LEU A 56 -8.52 7.37 -13.68
C LEU A 56 -9.90 7.84 -14.14
N ASN A 57 -10.43 8.91 -13.55
CA ASN A 57 -11.72 9.48 -13.95
C ASN A 57 -11.73 9.95 -15.42
N ALA A 58 -10.62 10.53 -15.90
CA ALA A 58 -10.48 10.90 -17.30
C ALA A 58 -10.54 9.70 -18.27
N ARG A 59 -10.36 8.48 -17.77
CA ARG A 59 -10.39 7.21 -18.54
C ARG A 59 -11.59 6.33 -18.15
N GLU A 60 -12.61 6.92 -17.54
CA GLU A 60 -13.74 6.20 -16.98
C GLU A 60 -14.43 5.28 -18.00
N SER A 61 -14.68 5.74 -19.22
CA SER A 61 -15.34 4.94 -20.25
C SER A 61 -14.53 3.69 -20.62
N THR A 62 -13.22 3.82 -20.77
CA THR A 62 -12.30 2.70 -21.03
C THR A 62 -12.27 1.74 -19.85
N LEU A 63 -12.19 2.25 -18.61
CA LEU A 63 -12.16 1.41 -17.41
C LEU A 63 -13.50 0.68 -17.18
N ASN A 64 -14.63 1.32 -17.50
CA ASN A 64 -15.95 0.69 -17.44
C ASN A 64 -16.08 -0.45 -18.46
N ALA A 65 -15.49 -0.31 -19.65
CA ALA A 65 -15.50 -1.36 -20.67
C ALA A 65 -14.53 -2.51 -20.35
N LEU A 66 -13.36 -2.19 -19.77
CA LEU A 66 -12.34 -3.18 -19.41
C LEU A 66 -12.74 -4.01 -18.18
N TYR A 67 -13.37 -3.36 -17.19
CA TYR A 67 -13.77 -3.98 -15.92
C TYR A 67 -15.30 -4.00 -15.80
N ASP A 68 -15.95 -4.76 -16.68
CA ASP A 68 -17.40 -4.93 -16.67
C ASP A 68 -17.83 -6.04 -15.71
N PHE A 69 -18.44 -5.67 -14.58
CA PHE A 69 -18.92 -6.60 -13.56
C PHE A 69 -20.36 -7.08 -13.83
N ARG A 70 -21.08 -6.48 -14.79
CA ARG A 70 -22.49 -6.83 -15.08
C ARG A 70 -22.68 -8.29 -15.49
N PRO A 71 -21.78 -8.90 -16.31
CA PRO A 71 -21.90 -10.32 -16.66
C PRO A 71 -21.72 -11.27 -15.47
N LEU A 72 -21.18 -10.79 -14.35
CA LEU A 72 -20.95 -11.59 -13.13
C LEU A 72 -22.14 -11.54 -12.18
N ILE A 73 -23.14 -10.68 -12.41
CA ILE A 73 -24.26 -10.52 -11.48
C ILE A 73 -25.41 -11.40 -11.96
N SER A 74 -25.93 -12.25 -11.07
CA SER A 74 -27.10 -13.07 -11.38
C SER A 74 -28.32 -12.19 -11.67
N ARG A 75 -29.34 -12.73 -12.34
CA ARG A 75 -30.56 -11.98 -12.65
C ARG A 75 -31.28 -11.48 -11.39
N GLU A 76 -31.07 -12.17 -10.28
CA GLU A 76 -31.63 -11.88 -8.96
C GLU A 76 -30.76 -10.90 -8.15
N GLY A 77 -29.60 -10.48 -8.64
CA GLY A 77 -28.73 -9.48 -8.00
C GLY A 77 -27.61 -10.04 -7.12
N TRP A 78 -27.28 -11.33 -7.24
CA TRP A 78 -26.18 -11.95 -6.52
C TRP A 78 -24.85 -11.71 -7.22
N LEU A 79 -23.84 -11.26 -6.46
CA LEU A 79 -22.45 -11.24 -6.91
C LEU A 79 -21.75 -12.49 -6.37
N PRO A 80 -21.28 -13.40 -7.23
CA PRO A 80 -20.70 -14.66 -6.83
C PRO A 80 -19.40 -14.48 -6.03
N PRO A 81 -19.01 -15.48 -5.22
CA PRO A 81 -17.78 -15.39 -4.45
C PRO A 81 -16.56 -15.37 -5.39
N VAL A 82 -15.56 -14.56 -5.06
CA VAL A 82 -14.29 -14.58 -5.80
C VAL A 82 -13.43 -15.70 -5.24
N ILE A 83 -13.01 -16.62 -6.09
CA ILE A 83 -12.20 -17.79 -5.73
C ILE A 83 -10.82 -17.66 -6.38
N ASP A 84 -9.78 -17.94 -5.61
CA ASP A 84 -8.42 -18.13 -6.11
C ASP A 84 -8.12 -19.61 -6.24
N GLU A 85 -7.49 -19.97 -7.34
CA GLU A 85 -7.04 -21.33 -7.61
C GLU A 85 -5.53 -21.40 -7.59
N ALA A 86 -4.98 -22.28 -6.77
CA ALA A 86 -3.58 -22.66 -6.84
C ALA A 86 -3.47 -24.11 -7.32
N GLN A 87 -2.74 -24.34 -8.41
CA GLN A 87 -2.42 -25.67 -8.92
C GLN A 87 -1.07 -26.14 -8.36
N ASP A 88 -0.93 -27.45 -8.16
CA ASP A 88 0.33 -28.11 -7.74
C ASP A 88 0.97 -27.51 -6.47
N VAL A 89 0.15 -27.34 -5.42
CA VAL A 89 0.61 -26.82 -4.13
C VAL A 89 1.29 -27.92 -3.33
N ALA A 90 2.57 -27.76 -3.05
CA ALA A 90 3.32 -28.61 -2.11
C ALA A 90 3.62 -27.84 -0.82
N HIS A 91 3.05 -28.28 0.30
CA HIS A 91 3.37 -27.80 1.64
C HIS A 91 4.31 -28.81 2.32
N ILE A 92 5.56 -28.41 2.49
CA ILE A 92 6.62 -29.26 3.05
C ILE A 92 6.92 -28.79 4.47
N GLN A 93 6.60 -29.62 5.45
CA GLN A 93 7.07 -29.52 6.83
C GLN A 93 8.17 -30.57 7.08
N PRO A 94 9.04 -30.39 8.09
CA PRO A 94 10.18 -31.29 8.34
C PRO A 94 9.82 -32.78 8.51
N ASP A 95 8.58 -33.06 8.90
CA ASP A 95 8.02 -34.38 9.21
C ASP A 95 6.85 -34.80 8.28
N GLN A 96 6.35 -33.89 7.43
CA GLN A 96 5.21 -34.17 6.56
C GLN A 96 5.28 -33.39 5.23
N ILE A 97 5.07 -34.10 4.11
CA ILE A 97 4.80 -33.48 2.81
C ILE A 97 3.30 -33.62 2.52
N ARG A 98 2.63 -32.49 2.29
CA ARG A 98 1.25 -32.45 1.78
C ARG A 98 1.27 -31.86 0.38
N THR A 99 0.79 -32.61 -0.59
CA THR A 99 0.67 -32.14 -1.98
C THR A 99 -0.81 -32.11 -2.34
N ALA A 100 -1.25 -31.01 -2.96
CA ALA A 100 -2.58 -30.86 -3.51
C ALA A 100 -2.47 -30.47 -4.98
N SER A 101 -3.19 -31.17 -5.86
CA SER A 101 -3.26 -30.82 -7.28
C SER A 101 -3.99 -29.49 -7.50
N ARG A 102 -4.92 -29.14 -6.60
CA ARG A 102 -5.69 -27.89 -6.66
C ARG A 102 -6.11 -27.45 -5.26
N VAL A 103 -5.89 -26.18 -4.93
CA VAL A 103 -6.39 -25.53 -3.71
C VAL A 103 -7.25 -24.35 -4.11
N TRP A 104 -8.48 -24.32 -3.61
CA TRP A 104 -9.42 -23.23 -3.83
C TRP A 104 -9.53 -22.40 -2.56
N THR A 105 -9.34 -21.09 -2.67
CA THR A 105 -9.52 -20.16 -1.55
C THR A 105 -10.55 -19.11 -1.91
N ILE A 106 -11.60 -18.98 -1.10
CA ILE A 106 -12.57 -17.89 -1.24
C ILE A 106 -11.88 -16.59 -0.80
N LEU A 107 -11.60 -15.69 -1.75
CA LEU A 107 -11.05 -14.36 -1.50
C LEU A 107 -12.12 -13.37 -1.03
N ARG A 108 -13.34 -13.53 -1.55
CA ARG A 108 -14.51 -12.76 -1.11
C ARG A 108 -15.77 -13.62 -1.13
N PRO A 109 -16.57 -13.61 -0.05
CA PRO A 109 -17.83 -14.33 -0.02
C PRO A 109 -18.86 -13.68 -0.95
N GLU A 110 -19.85 -14.48 -1.31
CA GLU A 110 -21.02 -14.05 -2.06
C GLU A 110 -21.78 -12.93 -1.32
N ARG A 111 -22.34 -11.98 -2.07
CA ARG A 111 -23.16 -10.92 -1.47
C ARG A 111 -24.19 -10.37 -2.45
N PHE A 112 -25.32 -9.95 -1.90
CA PHE A 112 -26.34 -9.21 -2.63
C PHE A 112 -25.86 -7.79 -2.93
N VAL A 113 -25.98 -7.33 -4.18
CA VAL A 113 -25.62 -5.97 -4.59
C VAL A 113 -26.78 -5.29 -5.32
N SER A 114 -27.18 -4.10 -4.88
CA SER A 114 -28.23 -3.31 -5.55
C SER A 114 -27.71 -2.61 -6.80
N ASN A 115 -26.43 -2.20 -6.81
CA ASN A 115 -25.73 -1.69 -7.99
C ASN A 115 -24.46 -2.53 -8.21
N PRO A 116 -24.12 -2.87 -9.47
CA PRO A 116 -22.86 -3.53 -9.77
C PRO A 116 -21.66 -2.75 -9.20
N PRO A 117 -20.72 -3.42 -8.51
CA PRO A 117 -19.47 -2.76 -8.15
C PRO A 117 -18.75 -2.32 -9.43
N GLY A 118 -17.95 -1.26 -9.33
CA GLY A 118 -17.17 -0.74 -10.46
C GLY A 118 -15.67 -0.75 -10.15
N TRP A 119 -14.85 -0.44 -11.16
CA TRP A 119 -13.39 -0.30 -10.97
C TRP A 119 -13.03 0.68 -9.84
N ARG A 120 -13.90 1.65 -9.54
CA ARG A 120 -13.71 2.63 -8.46
C ARG A 120 -13.58 1.98 -7.07
N ASP A 121 -14.34 0.93 -6.79
CA ASP A 121 -14.33 0.23 -5.49
C ASP A 121 -12.99 -0.48 -5.20
N TRP A 122 -12.18 -0.62 -6.24
CA TRP A 122 -10.89 -1.28 -6.25
C TRP A 122 -9.75 -0.30 -6.38
N LEU A 123 -9.70 0.43 -7.51
CA LEU A 123 -8.56 1.27 -7.87
C LEU A 123 -8.39 2.45 -6.92
N LEU A 124 -9.48 2.98 -6.36
CA LEU A 124 -9.43 4.15 -5.46
C LEU A 124 -9.13 3.79 -4.02
N ARG A 125 -9.06 2.50 -3.65
CA ARG A 125 -8.88 2.07 -2.27
C ARG A 125 -7.53 2.55 -1.72
N GLY A 126 -7.55 3.24 -0.59
CA GLY A 126 -6.32 3.74 0.04
C GLY A 126 -5.67 4.95 -0.66
N LEU A 127 -6.25 5.44 -1.76
CA LEU A 127 -5.94 6.74 -2.34
C LEU A 127 -6.82 7.79 -1.64
N SER A 128 -6.19 8.69 -0.90
CA SER A 128 -6.88 9.80 -0.21
C SER A 128 -6.33 11.12 -0.71
N THR A 129 -7.19 12.06 -1.05
CA THR A 129 -6.80 13.43 -1.44
C THR A 129 -6.58 14.34 -0.24
N THR A 130 -6.91 13.87 0.97
CA THR A 130 -6.68 14.59 2.21
C THR A 130 -5.49 13.98 2.94
N ALA A 131 -4.54 14.83 3.32
CA ALA A 131 -3.46 14.44 4.20
C ALA A 131 -4.04 14.20 5.61
N THR A 132 -3.79 13.03 6.18
CA THR A 132 -4.26 12.69 7.53
C THR A 132 -3.70 13.70 8.55
N PRO A 133 -4.55 14.31 9.41
CA PRO A 133 -4.08 15.21 10.45
C PRO A 133 -3.04 14.54 11.35
N GLY A 134 -2.05 15.29 11.80
CA GLY A 134 -1.03 14.79 12.71
C GLY A 134 -0.38 15.90 13.53
N THR A 135 0.47 15.51 14.47
CA THR A 135 1.11 16.42 15.42
C THR A 135 2.42 16.99 14.90
N GLU A 136 2.88 16.57 13.72
CA GLU A 136 4.17 16.94 13.13
C GLU A 136 4.27 18.44 12.86
N GLY A 137 3.14 19.08 12.54
CA GLY A 137 3.05 20.53 12.38
C GLY A 137 3.32 21.34 13.67
N ARG A 138 3.41 20.68 14.83
CA ARG A 138 3.82 21.31 16.09
C ARG A 138 5.34 21.43 16.24
N VAL A 139 6.12 20.70 15.44
CA VAL A 139 7.58 20.74 15.46
C VAL A 139 8.04 21.84 14.52
N VAL A 140 8.26 23.04 15.07
CA VAL A 140 8.65 24.22 14.28
C VAL A 140 10.18 24.39 14.33
N PRO A 141 10.87 24.56 13.18
CA PRO A 141 12.29 24.91 13.15
C PRO A 141 12.53 26.34 13.67
N GLU A 142 13.51 26.52 14.54
CA GLU A 142 13.78 27.81 15.21
C GLU A 142 14.82 28.66 14.48
N ASP A 143 15.84 28.03 13.89
CA ASP A 143 16.94 28.70 13.20
C ASP A 143 17.08 28.27 11.74
N ARG A 144 18.07 28.86 11.05
CA ARG A 144 18.33 28.60 9.63
C ARG A 144 18.84 27.18 9.37
N ALA A 145 19.64 26.61 10.26
CA ALA A 145 20.18 25.27 10.11
C ALA A 145 19.06 24.22 10.29
N GLN A 146 18.23 24.38 11.33
CA GLN A 146 17.04 23.56 11.56
C GLN A 146 16.06 23.65 10.39
N ARG A 147 15.85 24.85 9.83
CA ARG A 147 14.98 25.03 8.66
C ARG A 147 15.47 24.26 7.44
N ARG A 148 16.78 24.28 7.17
CA ARG A 148 17.38 23.50 6.07
C ARG A 148 17.18 22.00 6.27
N LEU A 149 17.42 21.51 7.48
CA LEU A 149 17.18 20.11 7.85
C LEU A 149 15.72 19.72 7.63
N TRP A 150 14.79 20.53 8.16
CA TRP A 150 13.36 20.34 8.01
C TRP A 150 12.91 20.31 6.55
N GLU A 151 13.33 21.28 5.74
CA GLU A 151 12.98 21.35 4.32
C GLU A 151 13.50 20.15 3.53
N ASN A 152 14.70 19.67 3.83
CA ASN A 152 15.27 18.49 3.19
C ASN A 152 14.47 17.24 3.55
N ALA A 153 14.18 17.05 4.85
CA ALA A 153 13.36 15.94 5.31
C ALA A 153 11.95 15.98 4.70
N LEU A 154 11.34 17.17 4.61
CA LEU A 154 10.03 17.38 4.00
C LEU A 154 10.03 17.05 2.50
N ARG A 155 11.03 17.50 1.75
CA ARG A 155 11.16 17.17 0.30
C ARG A 155 11.35 15.67 0.09
N GLN A 156 12.16 15.02 0.92
CA GLN A 156 12.35 13.57 0.87
C GLN A 156 11.04 12.83 1.17
N GLY A 157 10.39 13.16 2.28
CA GLY A 157 9.11 12.57 2.66
C GLY A 157 8.06 12.78 1.57
N TRP A 158 8.00 13.97 0.96
CA TRP A 158 7.09 14.25 -0.14
C TRP A 158 7.23 13.26 -1.29
N GLN A 159 8.46 13.04 -1.77
CA GLN A 159 8.70 12.09 -2.85
C GLN A 159 8.29 10.66 -2.44
N GLU A 160 8.67 10.22 -1.24
CA GLU A 160 8.30 8.90 -0.72
C GLU A 160 6.77 8.72 -0.63
N GLY A 161 6.05 9.78 -0.26
CA GLY A 161 4.59 9.81 -0.23
C GLY A 161 3.99 9.65 -1.63
N ARG A 162 4.57 10.32 -2.63
CA ARG A 162 4.15 10.18 -4.03
C ARG A 162 4.38 8.76 -4.53
N ASP A 163 5.58 8.20 -4.31
CA ASP A 163 5.92 6.83 -4.70
C ASP A 163 4.99 5.82 -4.01
N ASN A 164 4.64 6.05 -2.73
CA ASN A 164 3.69 5.22 -2.01
C ASN A 164 2.27 5.23 -2.62
N ALA A 165 1.80 6.38 -3.12
CA ALA A 165 0.52 6.46 -3.81
C ALA A 165 0.53 5.66 -5.13
N ASP A 166 1.63 5.71 -5.88
CA ASP A 166 1.81 4.92 -7.10
C ASP A 166 1.81 3.41 -6.79
N LEU A 167 2.57 2.97 -5.78
CA LEU A 167 2.57 1.57 -5.32
C LEU A 167 1.19 1.11 -4.83
N THR A 168 0.44 2.00 -4.16
CA THR A 168 -0.94 1.72 -3.72
C THR A 168 -1.84 1.44 -4.93
N LEU A 169 -1.77 2.27 -5.97
CA LEU A 169 -2.54 2.07 -7.18
C LEU A 169 -2.12 0.78 -7.92
N GLU A 170 -0.82 0.50 -8.02
CA GLU A 170 -0.32 -0.73 -8.63
C GLU A 170 -0.84 -1.98 -7.90
N ALA A 171 -0.79 -1.99 -6.56
CA ALA A 171 -1.33 -3.07 -5.76
C ALA A 171 -2.85 -3.25 -5.95
N ASN A 172 -3.59 -2.15 -6.06
CA ASN A 172 -5.03 -2.18 -6.33
C ASN A 172 -5.34 -2.74 -7.73
N GLN A 173 -4.56 -2.38 -8.75
CA GLN A 173 -4.71 -2.94 -10.10
C GLN A 173 -4.46 -4.44 -10.11
N LYS A 174 -3.36 -4.91 -9.49
CA LYS A 174 -3.07 -6.35 -9.38
C LYS A 174 -4.20 -7.10 -8.69
N ARG A 175 -4.75 -6.52 -7.62
CA ARG A 175 -5.88 -7.10 -6.89
C ARG A 175 -7.15 -7.16 -7.75
N LEU A 176 -7.46 -6.07 -8.46
CA LEU A 176 -8.61 -6.02 -9.37
C LEU A 176 -8.49 -7.07 -10.48
N THR A 177 -7.33 -7.21 -11.10
CA THR A 177 -7.10 -8.21 -12.17
C THR A 177 -7.23 -9.64 -11.65
N ARG A 178 -6.75 -9.93 -10.43
CA ARG A 178 -6.89 -11.27 -9.83
C ARG A 178 -8.33 -11.58 -9.43
N GLU A 179 -9.02 -10.60 -8.85
CA GLU A 179 -10.36 -10.80 -8.29
C GLU A 179 -11.50 -10.54 -9.30
N LEU A 180 -11.18 -10.14 -10.53
CA LEU A 180 -12.08 -10.20 -11.69
C LEU A 180 -11.69 -11.37 -12.61
N PRO A 181 -11.72 -12.64 -12.15
CA PRO A 181 -11.64 -13.74 -13.08
C PRO A 181 -12.88 -13.70 -13.98
N GLY A 182 -12.66 -13.81 -15.29
CA GLY A 182 -13.74 -14.13 -16.21
C GLY A 182 -14.46 -15.41 -15.73
N ASN A 183 -15.75 -15.50 -16.04
CA ASN A 183 -16.74 -16.54 -15.65
C ASN A 183 -16.30 -18.02 -15.71
N ASP A 184 -15.08 -18.36 -16.12
CA ASP A 184 -14.67 -19.71 -16.49
C ASP A 184 -14.19 -20.56 -15.28
N ALA A 185 -13.77 -19.94 -14.18
CA ALA A 185 -13.25 -20.68 -13.00
C ALA A 185 -14.27 -20.88 -11.87
N LEU A 186 -15.39 -20.15 -11.90
CA LEU A 186 -16.25 -19.98 -10.72
C LEU A 186 -17.27 -21.13 -10.56
N CYS A 187 -17.90 -21.58 -11.64
CA CYS A 187 -18.84 -22.72 -11.60
C CYS A 187 -18.17 -24.08 -11.32
N PRO A 188 -17.02 -24.44 -11.92
CA PRO A 188 -16.38 -25.74 -11.65
C PRO A 188 -15.88 -25.87 -10.20
N ALA A 189 -15.41 -24.76 -9.60
CA ALA A 189 -14.92 -24.74 -8.22
C ALA A 189 -16.05 -24.97 -7.21
N LEU A 190 -17.18 -24.28 -7.38
CA LEU A 190 -18.34 -24.38 -6.48
C LEU A 190 -19.08 -25.72 -6.64
N ALA A 191 -19.12 -26.31 -7.84
CA ALA A 191 -19.71 -27.64 -8.05
C ALA A 191 -18.90 -28.78 -7.40
N SER A 192 -17.62 -28.55 -7.08
CA SER A 192 -16.73 -29.54 -6.45
C SER A 192 -16.73 -29.50 -4.91
N GLY A 193 -17.24 -28.41 -4.33
CA GLY A 193 -17.53 -28.30 -2.90
C GLY A 193 -18.99 -28.66 -2.63
N HIS A 194 -19.27 -29.39 -1.56
CA HIS A 194 -20.61 -29.87 -1.19
C HIS A 194 -21.64 -28.77 -0.80
N ASP A 195 -21.52 -27.54 -1.30
CA ASP A 195 -22.36 -26.40 -0.92
C ASP A 195 -23.16 -25.88 -2.12
N HIS A 196 -24.50 -25.96 -2.03
CA HIS A 196 -25.42 -25.51 -3.07
C HIS A 196 -25.44 -23.98 -3.07
N THR A 197 -24.80 -23.38 -4.07
CA THR A 197 -24.75 -21.92 -4.26
C THR A 197 -25.79 -21.52 -5.32
N PRO A 198 -26.76 -20.64 -5.00
CA PRO A 198 -27.72 -20.16 -5.99
C PRO A 198 -27.02 -19.34 -7.07
N GLY A 199 -27.29 -19.63 -8.35
CA GLY A 199 -26.73 -18.87 -9.49
C GLY A 199 -25.74 -19.64 -10.38
N CYS A 200 -25.50 -20.92 -10.10
CA CYS A 200 -24.71 -21.83 -10.95
C CYS A 200 -25.56 -22.86 -11.73
N ASP A 201 -26.90 -22.72 -11.73
CA ASP A 201 -27.86 -23.59 -12.45
C ASP A 201 -28.24 -23.05 -13.84
#